data_AF-A0A1V5Q1K7-F1
#
_entry.id   AF-A0A1V5Q1K7-F1
#
_cell.length_a   1.000
_cell.length_b   1.000
_cell.length_c   1.000
_cell.angle_alpha   90.00
_cell.angle_beta   90.00
_cell.angle_gamma   90.00
#
_symmetry.space_group_name_H-M   'P 1'
#
loop_
_entity.id
_entity.type
_entity.pdbx_description
1 polymer ?
#
loop_
_entity_poly.entity_id
_entity_poly.type
_entity_poly.pdbx_seq_one_letter_code
_entity_poly.pdbx_strand_id
1 'polypeptide(L)'
;MGVRLKLNPLKDVISGKRLVVVDDSIVRGNTSRKVVQMLYSAGAKEIHMRISSPPLLYPCYYGIDMATKKEFVANHRTLEDIRKYLNVDSLRYISIDGLVKAIGESKDKFCFACFNGDYPVPVSKDLHFDKYFMESDEYRRGEKTAEPAKQR
;
A
#
# COMPACT_ATOMS: atom_id res chain seq x y z
N MET A 1 16.89 -4.24 -11.10
CA MET A 1 17.60 -2.97 -11.39
C MET A 1 16.95 -1.70 -10.82
N GLY A 2 15.61 -1.54 -10.79
CA GLY A 2 14.97 -0.24 -10.51
C GLY A 2 15.29 0.52 -9.19
N VAL A 3 15.53 -0.13 -8.05
CA VAL A 3 15.75 0.59 -6.76
C VAL A 3 17.15 1.19 -6.65
N ARG A 4 18.17 0.52 -7.19
CA ARG A 4 19.57 1.00 -7.16
C ARG A 4 19.82 2.26 -8.00
N LEU A 5 18.91 2.56 -8.92
CA LEU A 5 18.95 3.82 -9.68
C LEU A 5 18.52 5.02 -8.83
N LYS A 6 17.69 4.79 -7.79
CA LYS A 6 17.10 5.84 -6.97
C LYS A 6 17.75 5.98 -5.60
N LEU A 7 18.33 4.89 -5.08
CA LEU A 7 18.85 4.81 -3.73
C LEU A 7 20.23 4.16 -3.72
N ASN A 8 21.17 4.77 -2.98
CA ASN A 8 22.52 4.26 -2.79
C ASN A 8 22.82 4.09 -1.29
N PRO A 9 23.02 2.86 -0.78
CA PRO A 9 23.27 2.63 0.63
C PRO A 9 24.70 3.04 1.02
N LEU A 10 24.83 3.81 2.11
CA LEU A 10 26.13 4.19 2.66
C LEU A 10 26.66 3.07 3.58
N LYS A 11 27.49 2.18 3.03
CA LYS A 11 27.99 0.98 3.73
C LYS A 11 28.66 1.28 5.06
N ASP A 12 29.49 2.32 5.13
CA ASP A 12 30.21 2.71 6.34
C ASP A 12 29.27 3.12 7.48
N VAL A 13 28.07 3.61 7.14
CA VAL A 13 27.04 3.97 8.11
C VAL A 13 26.22 2.75 8.53
N ILE A 14 26.03 1.78 7.64
CA ILE A 14 25.08 0.66 7.80
C ILE A 14 25.72 -0.58 8.42
N SER A 15 26.97 -0.89 8.07
CA SER A 15 27.61 -2.16 8.38
C SER A 15 27.60 -2.46 9.89
N GLY A 16 27.14 -3.67 10.24
CA GLY A 16 27.05 -4.17 11.63
C GLY A 16 25.90 -3.60 12.46
N LYS A 17 25.12 -2.62 11.94
CA LYS A 17 24.08 -1.94 12.72
C LYS A 17 22.72 -2.61 12.61
N ARG A 18 21.92 -2.42 13.67
CA ARG A 18 20.48 -2.71 13.66
C ARG A 18 19.75 -1.46 13.21
N LEU A 19 18.96 -1.56 12.16
CA LEU A 19 18.33 -0.41 11.49
C LEU A 19 16.84 -0.35 11.81
N VAL A 20 16.35 0.85 12.10
CA VAL A 20 14.92 1.16 11.99
C VAL A 20 14.71 1.89 10.66
N VAL A 21 13.95 1.29 9.76
CA VAL A 21 13.67 1.84 8.43
C VAL A 21 12.24 2.33 8.44
N VAL A 22 12.05 3.63 8.20
CA VAL A 22 10.74 4.25 8.12
C VAL A 22 10.38 4.44 6.66
N ASP A 23 9.19 3.99 6.27
CA ASP A 23 8.62 4.20 4.93
C ASP A 23 7.24 4.87 5.07
N ASP A 24 6.80 5.55 4.02
CA ASP A 24 5.51 6.23 4.02
C ASP A 24 4.36 5.21 3.99
N SER A 25 4.41 4.28 3.04
CA SER A 25 3.38 3.28 2.79
C SER A 25 3.96 2.04 2.13
N ILE A 26 3.22 0.92 2.21
CA ILE A 26 3.55 -0.27 1.43
C ILE A 26 2.34 -0.66 0.58
N VAL A 27 2.45 -0.42 -0.73
CA VAL A 27 1.41 -0.78 -1.70
C VAL A 27 1.59 -2.25 -2.13
N ARG A 28 2.54 -2.53 -3.03
CA ARG A 28 2.81 -3.89 -3.54
C ARG A 28 3.96 -4.62 -2.83
N GLY A 29 4.71 -3.91 -1.99
CA GLY A 29 5.87 -4.46 -1.26
C GLY A 29 7.14 -4.75 -2.06
N ASN A 30 7.07 -4.81 -3.40
CA ASN A 30 8.23 -5.09 -4.26
C ASN A 30 9.38 -4.10 -4.07
N THR A 31 9.09 -2.80 -3.91
CA THR A 31 10.10 -1.76 -3.69
C THR A 31 10.75 -1.93 -2.33
N SER A 32 9.95 -1.98 -1.27
CA SER A 32 10.44 -2.12 0.11
C SER A 32 11.26 -3.40 0.28
N ARG A 33 10.87 -4.53 -0.31
CA ARG A 33 11.65 -5.78 -0.30
C ARG A 33 13.04 -5.62 -0.95
N LYS A 34 13.11 -4.90 -2.08
CA LYS A 34 14.39 -4.61 -2.75
C LYS A 34 15.26 -3.66 -1.93
N VAL A 35 14.67 -2.69 -1.24
CA VAL A 35 15.38 -1.80 -0.30
C VAL A 35 15.96 -2.61 0.86
N VAL A 36 15.16 -3.47 1.49
CA VAL A 36 15.60 -4.35 2.59
C VAL A 36 16.77 -5.23 2.14
N GLN A 37 16.67 -5.88 0.98
CA GLN A 37 17.76 -6.70 0.43
C GLN A 37 19.04 -5.89 0.22
N MET A 38 18.91 -4.65 -0.27
CA MET A 38 20.03 -3.74 -0.49
C MET A 38 20.70 -3.32 0.83
N LEU A 39 19.93 -3.11 1.89
CA LEU A 39 20.44 -2.77 3.22
C LEU A 39 21.16 -3.95 3.89
N TYR A 40 20.63 -5.17 3.81
CA TYR A 40 21.37 -6.37 4.24
C TYR A 40 22.65 -6.57 3.44
N SER A 41 22.61 -6.35 2.12
CA SER A 41 23.81 -6.40 1.26
C SER A 41 24.85 -5.33 1.63
N ALA A 42 24.44 -4.25 2.30
CA ALA A 42 25.33 -3.22 2.84
C ALA A 42 25.85 -3.54 4.25
N GLY A 43 25.48 -4.70 4.82
CA GLY A 43 25.98 -5.19 6.11
C GLY A 43 25.06 -4.94 7.31
N ALA A 44 23.78 -4.59 7.11
CA ALA A 44 22.84 -4.44 8.22
C ALA A 44 22.72 -5.76 9.01
N LYS A 45 22.72 -5.68 10.34
CA LYS A 45 22.55 -6.83 11.26
C LYS A 45 21.09 -7.22 11.41
N GLU A 46 20.23 -6.23 11.64
CA GLU A 46 18.78 -6.38 11.78
C GLU A 46 18.09 -5.20 11.08
N ILE A 47 16.89 -5.42 10.57
CA ILE A 47 16.05 -4.40 9.93
C ILE A 47 14.66 -4.45 10.53
N HIS A 48 14.24 -3.34 11.14
CA HIS A 48 12.93 -3.15 11.73
C HIS A 48 12.18 -2.08 10.94
N MET A 49 11.14 -2.48 10.19
CA MET A 49 10.36 -1.54 9.39
C MET A 49 9.23 -0.89 10.19
N ARG A 50 9.06 0.41 10.01
CA ARG A 50 7.96 1.22 10.58
C ARG A 50 7.27 1.98 9.46
N ILE A 51 5.99 1.71 9.26
CA ILE A 51 5.22 2.31 8.16
C ILE A 51 4.33 3.39 8.74
N SER A 52 4.47 4.60 8.21
CA SER A 52 3.75 5.79 8.68
C SER A 52 2.34 5.94 8.11
N SER A 53 1.90 4.98 7.29
CA SER A 53 0.49 4.75 6.95
C SER A 53 -0.05 3.48 7.61
N PRO A 54 -1.36 3.38 7.86
CA PRO A 54 -2.02 2.09 8.06
C PRO A 54 -1.89 1.19 6.82
N PRO A 55 -2.14 -0.13 6.95
CA PRO A 55 -2.13 -1.03 5.80
C PRO A 55 -3.17 -0.63 4.76
N LEU A 56 -2.77 -0.55 3.49
CA LEU A 56 -3.66 -0.32 2.36
C LEU A 56 -4.39 -1.62 2.00
N LEU A 57 -5.71 -1.63 2.13
CA LEU A 57 -6.56 -2.81 1.93
C LEU A 57 -7.55 -2.62 0.78
N TYR A 58 -7.85 -1.37 0.41
CA TYR A 58 -8.86 -1.02 -0.59
C TYR A 58 -8.34 0.04 -1.56
N PRO A 59 -8.74 0.00 -2.85
CA PRO A 59 -8.31 0.97 -3.85
C PRO A 59 -8.99 2.32 -3.63
N CYS A 60 -8.34 3.43 -4.00
CA CYS A 60 -9.00 4.72 -3.96
C CYS A 60 -9.90 4.91 -5.19
N TYR A 61 -11.14 5.35 -4.97
CA TYR A 61 -12.09 5.73 -6.02
C TYR A 61 -12.24 7.25 -6.19
N TYR A 62 -11.47 8.04 -5.44
CA TYR A 62 -11.56 9.51 -5.42
C TYR A 62 -10.35 10.19 -6.06
N GLY A 63 -9.69 9.50 -7.00
CA GLY A 63 -8.68 10.11 -7.88
C GLY A 63 -7.21 9.84 -7.52
N ILE A 64 -6.92 9.07 -6.48
CA ILE A 64 -5.54 8.60 -6.22
C ILE A 64 -5.28 7.32 -7.01
N ASP A 65 -4.31 7.35 -7.92
CA ASP A 65 -3.90 6.15 -8.67
C ASP A 65 -3.26 5.14 -7.72
N MET A 66 -3.95 4.03 -7.49
CA MET A 66 -3.50 2.94 -6.63
C MET A 66 -3.40 1.62 -7.39
N ALA A 67 -2.72 0.65 -6.79
CA ALA A 67 -2.77 -0.72 -7.29
C ALA A 67 -4.19 -1.30 -7.12
N THR A 68 -4.51 -2.34 -7.88
CA THR A 68 -5.77 -3.07 -7.69
C THR A 68 -5.77 -3.76 -6.33
N LYS A 69 -6.96 -4.07 -5.81
CA LYS A 69 -7.12 -4.73 -4.51
C LYS A 69 -6.27 -6.00 -4.39
N LYS A 70 -6.18 -6.80 -5.46
CA LYS A 70 -5.40 -8.05 -5.51
C LYS A 70 -3.88 -7.82 -5.45
N GLU A 71 -3.42 -6.63 -5.84
CA GLU A 71 -1.99 -6.29 -5.89
C GLU A 71 -1.47 -5.70 -4.58
N PHE A 72 -2.34 -5.31 -3.64
CA PHE A 72 -1.89 -4.83 -2.33
C PHE A 72 -1.26 -5.95 -1.52
N VAL A 73 -0.08 -5.69 -0.95
CA VAL A 73 0.66 -6.68 -0.15
C VAL A 73 -0.10 -7.06 1.12
N ALA A 74 -0.91 -6.14 1.66
CA ALA A 74 -1.68 -6.37 2.88
C ALA A 74 -3.01 -7.06 2.61
N ASN A 75 -3.44 -7.16 1.35
CA ASN A 75 -4.65 -7.88 1.03
C ASN A 75 -4.41 -9.39 1.10
N HIS A 76 -5.24 -10.11 1.87
CA HIS A 76 -5.13 -11.54 2.16
C HIS A 76 -3.84 -11.99 2.87
N ARG A 77 -3.13 -11.10 3.56
CA ARG A 77 -1.93 -11.45 4.34
C ARG A 77 -2.03 -10.96 5.77
N THR A 78 -1.59 -11.76 6.71
CA THR A 78 -1.39 -11.29 8.09
C THR A 78 -0.17 -10.38 8.16
N LEU A 79 -0.05 -9.60 9.23
CA LEU A 79 1.14 -8.77 9.47
C LEU A 79 2.43 -9.61 9.44
N GLU A 80 2.37 -10.83 9.95
CA GLU A 80 3.50 -11.76 9.99
C GLU A 80 3.87 -12.27 8.59
N ASP A 81 2.88 -12.51 7.73
CA ASP A 81 3.14 -12.88 6.33
C ASP A 81 3.80 -11.75 5.56
N ILE A 82 3.38 -10.50 5.79
CA ILE A 82 4.01 -9.33 5.18
C ILE A 82 5.45 -9.17 5.68
N ARG A 83 5.67 -9.32 7.00
CA ARG A 83 7.01 -9.28 7.60
C ARG A 83 7.95 -10.29 6.95
N LYS A 84 7.51 -11.54 6.83
CA LYS A 84 8.26 -12.62 6.18
C LYS A 84 8.50 -12.32 4.69
N TYR A 85 7.49 -11.83 3.98
CA TYR A 85 7.60 -11.48 2.57
C TYR A 85 8.65 -10.37 2.31
N LEU A 86 8.69 -9.36 3.18
CA LEU A 86 9.68 -8.28 3.11
C LEU A 86 11.07 -8.71 3.59
N ASN A 87 11.15 -9.83 4.33
CA ASN A 87 12.36 -10.35 4.98
C ASN A 87 12.94 -9.36 5.99
N VAL A 88 12.15 -8.94 6.97
CA VAL A 88 12.57 -8.00 8.03
C VAL A 88 12.37 -8.60 9.41
N ASP A 89 13.17 -8.19 10.39
CA ASP A 89 13.14 -8.70 11.76
C ASP A 89 11.87 -8.30 12.49
N SER A 90 11.38 -7.08 12.27
CA SER A 90 10.06 -6.67 12.76
C SER A 90 9.38 -5.70 11.79
N LEU A 91 8.05 -5.74 11.77
CA LEU A 91 7.21 -4.83 10.99
C LEU A 91 6.10 -4.27 11.87
N ARG A 92 5.90 -2.95 11.83
CA ARG A 92 4.76 -2.27 12.44
C ARG A 92 4.23 -1.20 11.49
N TYR A 93 2.90 -1.12 11.43
CA TYR A 93 2.18 -0.01 10.81
C TYR A 93 1.65 0.89 11.92
N ILE A 94 1.52 2.18 11.65
CA ILE A 94 0.72 3.06 12.49
C ILE A 94 -0.75 2.61 12.45
N SER A 95 -1.47 2.74 13.57
CA SER A 95 -2.92 2.52 13.59
C SER A 95 -3.66 3.70 12.96
N ILE A 96 -4.92 3.52 12.56
CA ILE A 96 -5.77 4.64 12.09
C ILE A 96 -5.86 5.72 13.18
N ASP A 97 -6.11 5.32 14.44
CA ASP A 97 -6.20 6.29 15.54
C ASP A 97 -4.86 6.98 15.82
N GLY A 98 -3.75 6.26 15.65
CA GLY A 98 -2.40 6.83 15.71
C GLY A 98 -2.16 7.86 14.61
N LEU A 99 -2.62 7.58 13.39
CA LEU A 99 -2.56 8.51 12.26
C LEU A 99 -3.40 9.76 12.53
N VAL A 100 -4.66 9.60 12.97
CA VAL A 100 -5.54 10.73 13.35
C VAL A 100 -4.88 11.59 14.42
N LYS A 101 -4.33 10.96 15.46
CA LYS A 101 -3.59 11.66 16.53
C LYS A 101 -2.38 12.43 15.99
N ALA A 102 -1.66 11.87 15.03
CA ALA A 102 -0.49 12.51 14.42
C ALA A 102 -0.87 13.70 13.53
N ILE A 103 -2.02 13.64 12.85
CA ILE A 103 -2.55 14.76 12.05
C ILE A 103 -3.03 15.89 12.97
N GLY A 104 -3.56 15.58 14.15
CA GLY A 104 -4.00 16.58 15.13
C GLY A 104 -5.37 17.19 14.82
N GLU A 105 -6.15 16.55 13.97
CA GLU A 105 -7.48 16.97 13.55
C GLU A 105 -8.50 15.86 13.76
N SER A 106 -9.78 16.23 13.74
CA SER A 106 -10.86 15.28 13.98
C SER A 106 -11.03 14.27 12.84
N LYS A 107 -11.35 13.02 13.20
CA LYS A 107 -11.44 11.88 12.26
C LYS A 107 -12.48 12.09 11.16
N ASP A 108 -13.58 12.76 11.44
CA ASP A 108 -14.66 13.08 10.50
C ASP A 108 -14.25 14.01 9.35
N LYS A 109 -13.09 14.67 9.45
CA LYS A 109 -12.56 15.53 8.37
C LYS A 109 -11.81 14.75 7.28
N PHE A 110 -11.59 13.45 7.45
CA PHE A 110 -10.76 12.67 6.54
C PHE A 110 -11.46 11.41 6.04
N CYS A 111 -11.13 11.04 4.80
CA CYS A 111 -11.49 9.75 4.23
C CYS A 111 -10.44 8.70 4.64
N PHE A 112 -10.89 7.58 5.21
CA PHE A 112 -10.05 6.43 5.57
C PHE A 112 -10.34 5.18 4.74
N ALA A 113 -11.14 5.31 3.67
CA ALA A 113 -11.66 4.19 2.90
C ALA A 113 -10.58 3.26 2.34
N CYS A 114 -9.39 3.78 2.02
CA CYS A 114 -8.26 2.98 1.55
C CYS A 114 -7.76 1.97 2.62
N PHE A 115 -8.02 2.24 3.90
CA PHE A 115 -7.60 1.41 5.03
C PHE A 115 -8.74 0.55 5.59
N ASN A 116 -9.96 1.09 5.68
CA ASN A 116 -11.10 0.42 6.34
C ASN A 116 -12.23 0.01 5.38
N GLY A 117 -12.21 0.45 4.13
CA GLY A 117 -13.24 0.17 3.13
C GLY A 117 -14.55 0.96 3.32
N ASP A 118 -14.60 1.91 4.26
CA ASP A 118 -15.77 2.73 4.52
C ASP A 118 -15.69 4.01 3.68
N TYR A 119 -16.40 4.01 2.55
CA TYR A 119 -16.43 5.10 1.58
C TYR A 119 -17.52 6.11 1.94
N PRO A 120 -17.17 7.37 2.25
CA PRO A 120 -18.15 8.40 2.60
C PRO A 120 -19.17 8.68 1.49
N VAL A 121 -18.76 8.55 0.23
CA VAL A 121 -19.63 8.61 -0.94
C VAL A 121 -19.78 7.20 -1.50
N PRO A 122 -21.01 6.68 -1.65
CA PRO A 122 -21.25 5.33 -2.17
C PRO A 122 -20.56 5.12 -3.51
N VAL A 123 -19.82 4.01 -3.59
CA VAL A 123 -19.24 3.50 -4.84
C VAL A 123 -20.23 2.49 -5.40
N SER A 124 -20.64 2.63 -6.66
CA SER A 124 -21.59 1.68 -7.25
C SER A 124 -21.08 0.25 -7.13
N LYS A 125 -21.98 -0.71 -6.92
CA LYS A 125 -21.64 -2.13 -6.94
C LYS A 125 -21.35 -2.63 -8.36
N ASP A 126 -21.89 -1.93 -9.35
CA ASP A 126 -21.68 -2.20 -10.78
C ASP A 126 -20.41 -1.52 -11.31
N LEU A 127 -19.72 -0.72 -10.47
CA LEU A 127 -18.42 -0.14 -10.82
C LEU A 127 -17.37 -1.26 -10.81
N HIS A 128 -17.20 -1.93 -11.95
CA HIS A 128 -16.01 -2.72 -12.28
C HIS A 128 -14.80 -1.81 -12.59
N PHE A 129 -14.66 -0.68 -11.89
CA PHE A 129 -13.50 0.19 -12.03
C PHE A 129 -12.33 -0.46 -11.29
N ASP A 130 -11.74 -1.46 -11.93
CA ASP A 130 -10.34 -1.74 -11.66
C ASP A 130 -9.48 -0.61 -12.24
N LYS A 131 -8.21 -0.57 -11.84
CA LYS A 131 -7.23 0.41 -12.32
C LYS A 131 -7.21 0.49 -13.86
N TYR A 132 -7.60 -0.59 -14.55
CA TYR A 132 -7.52 -0.76 -15.98
C TYR A 132 -8.86 -0.60 -16.68
N PHE A 133 -9.90 -0.08 -16.02
CA PHE A 133 -11.24 0.00 -16.60
C PHE A 133 -11.27 0.81 -17.90
N MET A 134 -10.54 1.93 -17.96
CA MET A 134 -10.43 2.75 -19.17
C MET A 134 -9.53 2.10 -20.24
N GLU A 135 -8.69 1.15 -19.84
CA GLU A 135 -7.82 0.34 -20.69
C GLU A 135 -8.43 -1.01 -21.07
N SER A 136 -9.62 -1.31 -20.56
CA SER A 136 -10.34 -2.55 -20.85
C SER A 136 -10.81 -2.57 -22.30
N ASP A 137 -10.78 -3.76 -22.90
CA ASP A 137 -11.25 -3.92 -24.27
C ASP A 137 -12.74 -3.60 -24.42
N GLU A 138 -13.55 -3.85 -23.38
CA GLU A 138 -14.97 -3.49 -23.35
C GLU A 138 -15.16 -1.96 -23.43
N TYR A 139 -14.42 -1.18 -22.64
CA TYR A 139 -14.49 0.28 -22.68
C TYR A 139 -13.98 0.84 -24.02
N ARG A 140 -12.87 0.30 -24.56
CA ARG A 140 -12.30 0.72 -25.85
C ARG A 140 -13.22 0.43 -27.04
N ARG A 141 -14.00 -0.65 -26.98
CA ARG A 141 -14.97 -1.01 -28.03
C ARG A 141 -16.25 -0.17 -27.97
N GLY A 142 -16.44 0.66 -26.94
CA GLY A 142 -17.64 1.48 -26.79
C GLY A 142 -18.91 0.66 -26.57
N GLU A 143 -18.78 -0.61 -26.18
CA GLU A 143 -19.91 -1.45 -25.83
C GLU A 143 -20.48 -0.90 -24.52
N LYS A 144 -21.66 -0.28 -24.60
CA LYS A 144 -22.38 0.21 -23.41
C LYS A 144 -22.55 -0.97 -22.47
N THR A 145 -21.95 -0.88 -21.28
CA THR A 145 -22.30 -1.78 -20.18
C THR A 145 -23.81 -1.71 -20.01
N ALA A 146 -24.48 -2.85 -20.17
CA ALA A 146 -25.92 -2.94 -20.03
C ALA A 146 -26.32 -2.36 -18.67
N GLU A 147 -27.30 -1.46 -18.64
CA GLU A 147 -27.90 -1.00 -17.39
C GLU A 147 -28.32 -2.23 -16.58
N PRO A 148 -27.92 -2.34 -15.31
CA PRO A 148 -28.40 -3.43 -14.48
C PRO A 148 -29.91 -3.26 -14.32
N ALA A 149 -30.64 -4.31 -14.67
CA ALA A 149 -32.08 -4.36 -14.57
C ALA A 149 -32.52 -3.92 -13.16
N LYS A 150 -33.40 -2.91 -13.08
CA LYS A 150 -34.08 -2.50 -11.85
C LYS A 150 -34.71 -3.74 -11.18
N GLN A 151 -34.09 -4.24 -10.12
CA GLN A 151 -34.72 -5.22 -9.25
C GLN A 151 -35.81 -4.49 -8.44
N ARG A 152 -37.03 -4.99 -8.60
CA ARG A 152 -38.23 -4.62 -7.85
C ARG A 152 -38.18 -5.14 -6.42
#